data_AF-A0A2V8QCD6-F1
#
_entry.id   AF-A0A2V8QCD6-F1
#
_cell.length_a   1.000
_cell.length_b   1.000
_cell.length_c   1.000
_cell.angle_alpha   90.00
_cell.angle_beta   90.00
_cell.angle_gamma   90.00
#
_symmetry.space_group_name_H-M   'P 1'
#
loop_
_entity.id
_entity.type
_entity.pdbx_description
1 polymer ?
#
loop_
_entity_poly.entity_id
_entity_poly.type
_entity_poly.pdbx_seq_one_letter_code
_entity_poly.pdbx_strand_id
1 'polypeptide(L)'
;MGLDLKELGDFFGDLTDVWLERGSNDGISVGPMDELVKTFGNEGGCLPCIWRSNCADEFISIDARGYVAQCDCWVTSYPEYFFGNIFETDNLTKMLAESPARRKFLERPAAVIPQDCIECKYLAVCHGGCPVRTFTFSGTMFEKDPYCELYLAMFAKAEDVATKLSLSRARNGGKSSQVQQANWSLPATDRNTVELKPPVMSPRLVQIERR
;
A
#
# COMPACT_ATOMS: atom_id res chain seq x y z
N MET A 1 23.92 4.63 5.01
CA MET A 1 23.50 5.97 4.59
C MET A 1 22.00 6.05 4.85
N GLY A 2 21.61 6.67 5.96
CA GLY A 2 20.20 6.87 6.32
C GLY A 2 19.81 8.32 6.07
N LEU A 3 18.56 8.57 5.68
CA LEU A 3 18.00 9.91 5.67
C LEU A 3 17.84 10.39 7.12
N ASP A 4 18.01 11.68 7.37
CA ASP A 4 17.66 12.26 8.67
C ASP A 4 16.12 12.18 8.83
N LEU A 5 15.67 11.39 9.81
CA LEU A 5 14.25 11.14 10.02
C LEU A 5 13.49 12.39 10.45
N LYS A 6 14.16 13.32 11.13
CA LYS A 6 13.56 14.58 11.53
C LYS A 6 13.34 15.48 10.32
N GLU A 7 14.38 15.68 9.50
CA GLU A 7 14.26 16.50 8.28
C GLU A 7 13.20 15.93 7.33
N LEU A 8 13.14 14.60 7.21
CA LEU A 8 12.13 13.93 6.39
C LEU A 8 10.72 14.10 6.97
N GLY A 9 10.58 14.05 8.30
CA GLY A 9 9.32 14.32 8.98
C GLY A 9 8.83 15.75 8.78
N ASP A 10 9.75 16.72 8.93
CA ASP A 10 9.48 18.14 8.67
C ASP A 10 9.05 18.36 7.21
N PHE A 11 9.74 17.73 6.25
CA PHE A 11 9.37 17.76 4.84
C PHE A 11 7.94 17.26 4.58
N PHE A 12 7.54 16.10 5.14
CA PHE A 12 6.18 15.59 4.96
C PHE A 12 5.14 16.49 5.65
N GLY A 13 5.49 17.10 6.79
CA GLY A 13 4.67 18.09 7.46
C GLY A 13 4.39 19.30 6.58
N ASP A 14 5.45 19.93 6.06
CA ASP A 14 5.37 21.11 5.18
C ASP A 14 4.64 20.79 3.87
N LEU A 15 4.94 19.65 3.24
CA LEU A 15 4.27 19.20 2.03
C LEU A 15 2.76 19.02 2.26
N THR A 16 2.37 18.49 3.42
CA THR A 16 0.96 18.34 3.80
C THR A 16 0.28 19.69 3.94
N ASP A 17 0.93 20.67 4.55
CA ASP A 17 0.36 22.01 4.72
C ASP A 17 0.16 22.72 3.38
N VAL A 18 1.15 22.65 2.48
CA VAL A 18 1.03 23.19 1.12
C VAL A 18 -0.07 22.48 0.34
N TRP A 19 -0.15 21.15 0.44
CA TRP A 19 -1.20 20.37 -0.21
C TRP A 19 -2.59 20.74 0.32
N LEU A 20 -2.77 20.89 1.62
CA LEU A 20 -4.05 21.29 2.21
C LEU A 20 -4.48 22.69 1.77
N GLU A 21 -3.54 23.64 1.71
CA GLU A 21 -3.80 25.02 1.29
C GLU A 21 -4.20 25.11 -0.19
N ARG A 22 -3.52 24.36 -1.07
CA ARG A 22 -3.53 24.66 -2.52
C ARG A 22 -4.04 23.55 -3.42
N GLY A 23 -4.06 22.31 -2.94
CA GLY A 23 -4.31 21.15 -3.81
C GLY A 23 -5.46 20.27 -3.37
N SER A 24 -5.72 20.18 -2.06
CA SER A 24 -6.67 19.21 -1.51
C SER A 24 -8.10 19.41 -2.02
N ASN A 25 -8.53 20.67 -2.22
CA ASN A 25 -9.85 21.01 -2.76
C ASN A 25 -9.90 21.00 -4.30
N ASP A 26 -8.75 20.96 -4.97
CA ASP A 26 -8.62 21.03 -6.42
C ASP A 26 -8.43 19.64 -7.06
N GLY A 27 -8.68 18.58 -6.28
CA GLY A 27 -8.59 17.18 -6.74
C GLY A 27 -7.16 16.64 -6.84
N ILE A 28 -6.17 17.34 -6.27
CA ILE A 28 -4.78 16.87 -6.23
C ILE A 28 -4.62 15.87 -5.07
N SER A 29 -4.06 14.71 -5.36
CA SER A 29 -3.73 13.64 -4.41
C SER A 29 -2.22 13.61 -4.15
N VAL A 30 -1.81 13.61 -2.88
CA VAL A 30 -0.40 13.57 -2.46
C VAL A 30 -0.20 12.41 -1.49
N GLY A 31 0.28 11.31 -2.04
CA GLY A 31 0.57 10.10 -1.28
C GLY A 31 1.82 10.22 -0.40
N PRO A 32 1.86 9.55 0.77
CA PRO A 32 0.77 8.75 1.34
C PRO A 32 -0.18 9.57 2.25
N MET A 33 0.01 10.89 2.35
CA MET A 33 -0.68 11.73 3.34
C MET A 33 -2.18 11.85 3.08
N ASP A 34 -2.60 11.91 1.82
CA ASP A 34 -4.01 11.93 1.44
C ASP A 34 -4.76 10.66 1.86
N GLU A 35 -4.16 9.48 1.63
CA GLU A 35 -4.73 8.20 2.05
C GLU A 35 -4.70 8.04 3.57
N LEU A 36 -3.66 8.53 4.25
CA LEU A 36 -3.62 8.56 5.72
C LEU A 36 -4.74 9.42 6.30
N VAL A 37 -4.97 10.62 5.77
CA VAL A 37 -6.06 11.50 6.21
C VAL A 37 -7.42 10.81 6.02
N LYS A 38 -7.63 10.13 4.89
CA LYS A 38 -8.85 9.32 4.68
C LYS A 38 -8.97 8.18 5.68
N THR A 39 -7.89 7.46 5.96
CA THR A 39 -7.87 6.36 6.94
C THR A 39 -8.23 6.87 8.35
N PHE A 40 -7.59 7.93 8.84
CA PHE A 40 -7.90 8.50 10.15
C PHE A 40 -9.28 9.19 10.20
N GLY A 41 -9.78 9.66 9.05
CA GLY A 41 -11.12 10.22 8.89
C GLY A 41 -12.25 9.20 8.77
N ASN A 42 -11.94 7.89 8.81
CA ASN A 42 -12.87 6.78 8.54
C ASN A 42 -13.53 6.85 7.15
N GLU A 43 -12.82 7.36 6.15
CA GLU A 43 -13.26 7.47 4.75
C GLU A 43 -12.78 6.29 3.87
N GLY A 44 -12.07 5.32 4.46
CA GLY A 44 -11.62 4.12 3.75
C GLY A 44 -10.36 4.31 2.89
N GLY A 45 -9.34 4.99 3.43
CA GLY A 45 -8.06 5.21 2.74
C GLY A 45 -7.34 3.91 2.36
N CYS A 46 -6.65 3.92 1.23
CA CYS A 46 -5.86 2.82 0.69
C CYS A 46 -4.38 3.00 1.05
N LEU A 47 -3.98 2.43 2.19
CA LEU A 47 -2.60 2.55 2.64
C LEU A 47 -1.60 1.75 1.77
N PRO A 48 -0.37 2.25 1.59
CA PRO A 48 0.70 1.53 0.90
C PRO A 48 1.00 0.15 1.50
N CYS A 49 1.59 -0.74 0.70
CA CYS A 49 1.92 -2.11 1.12
C CYS A 49 2.78 -2.20 2.39
N ILE A 50 3.59 -1.17 2.66
CA ILE A 50 4.46 -1.08 3.83
C ILE A 50 3.71 -1.00 5.17
N TRP A 51 2.41 -0.72 5.14
CA TRP A 51 1.53 -0.58 6.31
C TRP A 51 0.38 -1.60 6.28
N ARG A 52 0.58 -2.74 5.61
CA ARG A 52 -0.34 -3.87 5.67
C ARG A 52 0.01 -4.76 6.87
N SER A 53 -0.98 -5.47 7.40
CA SER A 53 -0.84 -6.33 8.58
C SER A 53 0.25 -7.38 8.43
N ASN A 54 0.26 -8.07 7.30
CA ASN A 54 1.35 -8.93 6.89
C ASN A 54 1.41 -9.05 5.37
N CYS A 55 2.52 -8.63 4.75
CA CYS A 55 2.68 -8.74 3.29
C CYS A 55 2.54 -10.19 2.77
N ALA A 56 2.85 -11.20 3.58
CA ALA A 56 2.76 -12.61 3.21
C ALA A 56 1.34 -13.06 2.82
N ASP A 57 0.32 -12.39 3.35
CA ASP A 57 -1.10 -12.71 3.12
C ASP A 57 -1.71 -11.87 1.99
N GLU A 58 -0.96 -10.91 1.44
CA GLU A 58 -1.47 -9.89 0.54
C GLU A 58 -1.06 -10.15 -0.92
N PHE A 59 0.23 -10.38 -1.15
CA PHE A 59 0.77 -10.50 -2.51
C PHE A 59 2.08 -11.30 -2.56
N ILE A 60 2.48 -11.66 -3.78
CA ILE A 60 3.79 -12.21 -4.14
C ILE A 60 4.27 -11.51 -5.42
N SER A 61 5.57 -11.57 -5.70
CA SER A 61 6.14 -11.11 -6.96
C SER A 61 6.76 -12.27 -7.72
N ILE A 62 6.66 -12.22 -9.05
CA ILE A 62 7.27 -13.18 -9.96
C ILE A 62 8.08 -12.36 -10.97
N ASP A 63 9.39 -12.61 -11.05
CA ASP A 63 10.24 -11.92 -12.03
C ASP A 63 10.14 -12.54 -13.44
N ALA A 64 10.78 -11.91 -14.42
CA ALA A 64 10.77 -12.39 -15.81
C ALA A 64 11.45 -13.76 -16.00
N ARG A 65 12.23 -14.25 -15.03
CA ARG A 65 12.88 -15.57 -15.03
C ARG A 65 12.01 -16.62 -14.33
N GLY A 66 10.85 -16.22 -13.81
CA GLY A 66 9.91 -17.09 -13.12
C GLY A 66 10.17 -17.25 -11.63
N TYR A 67 11.20 -16.60 -11.06
CA TYR A 67 11.45 -16.70 -9.63
C TYR A 67 10.34 -16.00 -8.85
N VAL A 68 9.86 -16.66 -7.80
CA VAL A 68 8.79 -16.18 -6.94
C VAL A 68 9.38 -15.74 -5.61
N ALA A 69 9.02 -14.55 -5.12
CA ALA A 69 9.39 -14.06 -3.80
C ALA A 69 8.28 -13.18 -3.21
N GLN A 70 8.50 -12.65 -2.00
CA GLN A 70 7.49 -11.86 -1.30
C GLN A 70 7.09 -10.56 -2.04
N CYS A 71 8.06 -9.86 -2.63
CA CYS A 71 7.82 -8.63 -3.39
C CYS A 71 8.93 -8.40 -4.42
N ASP A 72 8.79 -7.34 -5.22
CA ASP A 72 9.77 -6.89 -6.20
C ASP A 72 11.18 -6.70 -5.62
N CYS A 73 11.29 -6.13 -4.42
CA CYS A 73 12.56 -5.93 -3.73
C CYS A 73 13.22 -7.26 -3.36
N TRP A 74 12.42 -8.26 -2.93
CA TRP A 74 12.93 -9.58 -2.57
C TRP A 74 13.36 -10.39 -3.80
N VAL A 75 12.55 -10.38 -4.86
CA VAL A 75 12.86 -11.14 -6.08
C VAL A 75 14.09 -10.57 -6.82
N THR A 76 14.34 -9.27 -6.68
CA THR A 76 15.47 -8.60 -7.35
C THR A 76 16.78 -8.75 -6.59
N SER A 77 16.75 -8.68 -5.24
CA SER A 77 17.97 -8.44 -4.45
C SER A 77 18.38 -9.61 -3.54
N TYR A 78 17.49 -10.56 -3.25
CA TYR A 78 17.71 -11.55 -2.19
C TYR A 78 17.33 -12.98 -2.63
N PRO A 79 18.18 -13.65 -3.44
CA PRO A 79 17.92 -15.00 -3.96
C PRO A 79 17.65 -16.06 -2.89
N GLU A 80 18.26 -15.92 -1.71
CA GLU A 80 18.09 -16.81 -0.56
C GLU A 80 16.71 -16.71 0.09
N TYR A 81 15.90 -15.72 -0.31
CA TYR A 81 14.51 -15.53 0.11
C TYR A 81 13.50 -15.86 -1.00
N PHE A 82 13.93 -16.50 -2.09
CA PHE A 82 13.01 -17.00 -3.10
C PHE A 82 12.16 -18.15 -2.56
N PHE A 83 10.92 -18.21 -3.01
CA PHE A 83 9.95 -19.26 -2.66
C PHE A 83 10.05 -20.44 -3.62
N GLY A 84 10.59 -20.22 -4.81
CA GLY A 84 10.82 -21.20 -5.87
C GLY A 84 10.72 -20.55 -7.24
N ASN A 85 10.52 -21.35 -8.29
CA ASN A 85 10.34 -20.87 -9.66
C ASN A 85 9.02 -21.40 -10.25
N ILE A 86 8.22 -20.51 -10.84
CA ILE A 86 6.90 -20.85 -11.40
C ILE A 86 7.00 -21.81 -12.60
N PHE A 87 8.13 -21.82 -13.31
CA PHE A 87 8.37 -22.73 -14.44
C PHE A 87 8.82 -24.13 -14.00
N GLU A 88 9.18 -24.29 -12.73
CA GLU A 88 9.68 -25.55 -12.15
C GLU A 88 8.64 -26.21 -11.22
N THR A 89 7.43 -25.66 -11.14
CA THR A 89 6.36 -26.17 -10.27
C THR A 89 5.05 -26.36 -11.02
N ASP A 90 4.38 -27.48 -10.76
CA ASP A 90 3.01 -27.73 -11.24
C ASP A 90 1.96 -27.20 -10.24
N ASN A 91 2.39 -26.69 -9.08
CA ASN A 91 1.48 -26.27 -8.01
C ASN A 91 2.05 -25.10 -7.19
N LEU A 92 1.67 -23.88 -7.58
CA LEU A 92 2.03 -22.64 -6.89
C LEU A 92 1.61 -22.65 -5.42
N THR A 93 0.39 -23.10 -5.10
CA THR A 93 -0.11 -23.14 -3.72
C THR A 93 0.79 -23.99 -2.83
N LYS A 94 1.19 -25.18 -3.30
CA LYS A 94 2.10 -26.07 -2.57
C LYS A 94 3.47 -25.42 -2.37
N MET A 95 4.03 -24.82 -3.41
CA MET A 95 5.31 -24.10 -3.33
C MET A 95 5.27 -22.99 -2.28
N LEU A 96 4.20 -22.18 -2.24
CA LEU A 96 4.04 -21.12 -1.25
C LEU A 96 3.85 -21.67 0.17
N ALA A 97 3.11 -22.77 0.34
CA ALA A 97 2.86 -23.37 1.64
C ALA A 97 4.12 -24.02 2.24
N GLU A 98 4.96 -24.64 1.41
CA GLU A 98 6.15 -25.36 1.83
C GLU A 98 7.39 -24.47 1.94
N SER A 99 7.39 -23.30 1.29
CA SER A 99 8.51 -22.35 1.25
C SER A 99 8.99 -21.94 2.67
N PRO A 100 10.23 -22.29 3.05
CA PRO A 100 10.82 -21.84 4.32
C PRO A 100 11.02 -20.32 4.35
N ALA A 101 11.31 -19.71 3.20
CA ALA A 101 11.46 -18.26 3.10
C ALA A 101 10.12 -17.54 3.34
N ARG A 102 9.00 -18.04 2.77
CA ARG A 102 7.67 -17.46 2.99
C ARG A 102 7.25 -17.55 4.46
N ARG A 103 7.60 -18.66 5.13
CA ARG A 103 7.32 -18.86 6.55
C ARG A 103 7.89 -17.74 7.43
N LYS A 104 9.10 -17.24 7.14
CA LYS A 104 9.70 -16.11 7.86
C LYS A 104 8.83 -14.85 7.80
N PHE A 105 8.18 -14.57 6.66
CA PHE A 105 7.26 -13.44 6.52
C PHE A 105 5.96 -13.66 7.31
N LEU A 106 5.42 -14.88 7.30
CA LEU A 106 4.25 -15.23 8.11
C LEU A 106 4.52 -15.09 9.61
N GLU A 107 5.72 -15.43 10.07
CA GLU A 107 6.12 -15.38 11.48
C GLU A 107 6.51 -13.97 11.96
N ARG A 108 6.84 -13.05 11.03
CA ARG A 108 7.33 -11.71 11.37
C ARG A 108 6.43 -10.94 12.35
N PRO A 109 5.09 -10.86 12.17
CA PRO A 109 4.25 -10.12 13.10
C PRO A 109 4.39 -10.62 14.55
N ALA A 110 4.51 -11.94 14.75
CA ALA A 110 4.67 -12.52 16.08
C ALA A 110 6.02 -12.17 16.74
N ALA A 111 7.05 -11.87 15.95
CA ALA A 111 8.36 -11.45 16.45
C ALA A 111 8.43 -9.94 16.75
N VAL A 112 7.79 -9.12 15.92
CA VAL A 112 7.90 -7.65 15.98
C VAL A 112 6.91 -7.03 16.96
N ILE A 113 5.65 -7.50 16.94
CA ILE A 113 4.57 -6.86 17.69
C ILE A 113 4.79 -6.88 19.21
N PRO A 114 5.19 -8.01 19.84
CA PRO A 114 5.32 -8.09 21.31
C PRO A 114 6.45 -7.25 21.92
N GLN A 115 7.26 -6.57 21.11
CA GLN A 115 8.30 -5.67 21.58
C GLN A 115 7.68 -4.34 22.07
N ASP A 116 8.21 -3.19 21.66
CA ASP A 116 7.64 -1.88 21.99
C ASP A 116 6.42 -1.50 21.13
N CYS A 117 6.14 -2.26 20.07
CA CYS A 117 5.05 -1.98 19.14
C CYS A 117 3.67 -2.24 19.74
N ILE A 118 3.52 -3.18 20.69
CA ILE A 118 2.23 -3.52 21.31
C ILE A 118 1.59 -2.35 22.06
N GLU A 119 2.42 -1.47 22.64
CA GLU A 119 1.98 -0.27 23.36
C GLU A 119 1.79 0.95 22.44
N CYS A 120 2.16 0.84 21.15
CA CYS A 120 2.07 1.96 20.22
C CYS A 120 0.63 2.18 19.74
N LYS A 121 0.11 3.40 19.93
CA LYS A 121 -1.25 3.77 19.48
C LYS A 121 -1.49 3.61 17.97
N TYR A 122 -0.42 3.58 17.17
CA TYR A 122 -0.49 3.41 15.71
C TYR A 122 -0.14 2.01 15.22
N LEU A 123 -0.07 1.01 16.10
CA LEU A 123 0.20 -0.37 15.72
C LEU A 123 -0.80 -0.88 14.66
N ALA A 124 -2.08 -0.58 14.84
CA ALA A 124 -3.14 -0.97 13.91
C ALA A 124 -3.06 -0.30 12.52
N VAL A 125 -2.12 0.65 12.35
CA VAL A 125 -1.86 1.32 11.07
C VAL A 125 -0.54 0.81 10.48
N CYS A 126 0.58 0.82 11.22
CA CYS A 126 1.88 0.44 10.64
C CYS A 126 2.20 -1.05 10.64
N HIS A 127 1.67 -1.81 11.60
CA HIS A 127 1.95 -3.24 11.78
C HIS A 127 3.44 -3.62 11.85
N GLY A 128 4.30 -2.71 12.31
CA GLY A 128 5.76 -2.92 12.38
C GLY A 128 6.51 -2.63 11.08
N GLY A 129 5.82 -2.17 10.03
CA GLY A 129 6.39 -1.64 8.80
C GLY A 129 7.02 -2.68 7.86
N CYS A 130 7.84 -2.21 6.92
CA CYS A 130 8.30 -3.00 5.78
C CYS A 130 9.51 -3.91 6.13
N PRO A 131 9.41 -5.24 5.92
CA PRO A 131 10.51 -6.17 6.20
C PRO A 131 11.75 -5.92 5.34
N VAL A 132 11.60 -5.41 4.10
CA VAL A 132 12.73 -5.12 3.21
C VAL A 132 13.62 -4.03 3.81
N ARG A 133 13.01 -2.94 4.29
CA ARG A 133 13.76 -1.82 4.88
C ARG A 133 14.47 -2.25 6.15
N THR A 134 13.78 -3.00 7.01
CA THR A 134 14.40 -3.59 8.20
C THR A 134 15.59 -4.46 7.82
N PHE A 135 15.40 -5.43 6.93
CA PHE A 135 16.47 -6.35 6.52
C PHE A 135 17.67 -5.64 5.92
N THR A 136 17.42 -4.65 5.05
CA THR A 136 18.48 -3.85 4.42
C THR A 136 19.29 -3.06 5.45
N PHE A 137 18.66 -2.64 6.55
CA PHE A 137 19.30 -1.82 7.59
C PHE A 137 20.00 -2.65 8.67
N SER A 138 19.37 -3.72 9.15
CA SER A 138 19.82 -4.48 10.32
C SER A 138 20.30 -5.90 10.01
N GLY A 139 20.14 -6.39 8.77
CA GLY A 139 20.43 -7.77 8.40
C GLY A 139 19.39 -8.78 8.90
N THR A 140 18.31 -8.32 9.52
CA THR A 140 17.19 -9.17 9.99
C THR A 140 15.85 -8.55 9.62
N MET A 141 14.88 -9.39 9.32
CA MET A 141 13.49 -8.99 9.04
C MET A 141 12.59 -9.20 10.25
N PHE A 142 13.13 -9.30 11.47
CA PHE A 142 12.36 -9.55 12.70
C PHE A 142 12.34 -8.36 13.67
N GLU A 143 12.89 -7.22 13.25
CA GLU A 143 12.83 -5.95 13.99
C GLU A 143 11.80 -5.00 13.37
N LYS A 144 11.33 -4.00 14.11
CA LYS A 144 10.47 -2.97 13.52
C LYS A 144 11.20 -2.18 12.42
N ASP A 145 10.44 -1.54 11.54
CA ASP A 145 10.98 -0.71 10.48
C ASP A 145 11.83 0.46 11.03
N PRO A 146 13.05 0.70 10.50
CA PRO A 146 13.92 1.78 10.97
C PRO A 146 13.31 3.19 10.81
N TYR A 147 12.26 3.35 9.99
CA TYR A 147 11.53 4.61 9.83
C TYR A 147 10.35 4.77 10.80
N CYS A 148 10.34 4.03 11.93
CA CYS A 148 9.27 4.09 12.92
C CYS A 148 8.98 5.53 13.41
N GLU A 149 10.01 6.33 13.72
CA GLU A 149 9.85 7.71 14.19
C GLU A 149 9.18 8.61 13.14
N LEU A 150 9.51 8.41 11.87
CA LEU A 150 8.87 9.12 10.77
C LEU A 150 7.37 8.78 10.69
N TYR A 151 7.00 7.50 10.87
CA TYR A 151 5.58 7.10 10.87
C TYR A 151 4.82 7.78 11.99
N LEU A 152 5.39 7.85 13.19
CA LEU A 152 4.75 8.54 14.31
C LEU A 152 4.44 10.00 13.96
N ALA A 153 5.40 10.71 13.35
CA ALA A 153 5.21 12.11 12.94
C ALA A 153 4.14 12.26 11.85
N MET A 154 4.22 11.44 10.79
CA MET A 154 3.27 11.49 9.68
C MET A 154 1.84 11.14 10.12
N PHE A 155 1.69 10.11 10.96
CA PHE A 155 0.39 9.67 11.44
C PHE A 155 -0.23 10.67 12.40
N ALA A 156 0.57 11.27 13.28
CA ALA A 156 0.09 12.34 14.16
C ALA A 156 -0.41 13.54 13.35
N LYS A 157 0.31 13.95 12.31
CA LYS A 157 -0.13 15.01 11.39
C LYS A 157 -1.43 14.63 10.69
N ALA A 158 -1.52 13.42 10.13
CA ALA A 158 -2.71 12.97 9.41
C ALA A 158 -3.94 12.85 10.33
N GLU A 159 -3.77 12.33 11.55
CA GLU A 159 -4.82 12.24 12.58
C GLU A 159 -5.35 13.63 12.98
N ASP A 160 -4.45 14.60 13.20
CA ASP A 160 -4.82 15.99 13.50
C ASP A 160 -5.60 16.63 12.34
N VAL A 161 -5.11 16.45 11.10
CA VAL A 161 -5.78 16.96 9.90
C VAL A 161 -7.17 16.34 9.73
N ALA A 162 -7.28 15.02 9.85
CA ALA A 162 -8.56 14.31 9.74
C ALA A 162 -9.56 14.79 10.81
N THR A 163 -9.09 15.03 12.03
CA THR A 163 -9.90 15.58 13.13
C THR A 163 -10.42 16.98 12.79
N LYS A 164 -9.54 17.89 12.33
CA LYS A 164 -9.91 19.26 11.94
C LYS A 164 -10.92 19.29 10.79
N LEU A 165 -10.75 18.42 9.78
CA LEU A 165 -11.68 18.30 8.66
C LEU A 165 -13.04 17.79 9.13
N SER A 166 -13.06 16.77 10.00
CA SER A 166 -14.30 16.22 10.57
C SER A 166 -15.07 17.27 11.38
N LEU A 167 -14.37 18.06 12.21
CA LEU A 167 -14.98 19.17 12.97
C LEU A 167 -15.54 20.26 12.05
N SER A 168 -14.81 20.60 10.98
CA SER A 168 -15.24 21.60 10.00
C SER A 168 -16.49 21.15 9.24
N ARG A 169 -16.55 19.86 8.86
CA ARG A 169 -17.74 19.25 8.26
C ARG A 169 -18.92 19.21 9.23
N ALA A 170 -18.71 18.89 10.50
CA ALA A 170 -19.77 18.92 11.50
C ALA A 170 -20.35 20.33 11.72
N ARG A 171 -19.48 21.35 11.76
CA ARG A 171 -19.89 22.77 11.86
C ARG A 171 -20.66 23.24 10.63
N ASN A 172 -20.22 22.84 9.44
CA ASN A 172 -20.86 23.23 8.18
C ASN A 172 -22.12 22.39 7.86
N GLY A 173 -22.19 21.16 8.37
CA GLY A 173 -23.34 20.26 8.25
C GLY A 173 -24.60 20.72 9.01
N GLY A 174 -24.46 21.72 9.89
CA GLY A 174 -25.59 22.47 10.47
C GLY A 174 -26.21 23.51 9.50
N LYS A 175 -25.60 23.76 8.35
CA LYS A 175 -26.14 24.59 7.25
C LYS A 175 -26.38 23.69 6.03
N SER A 176 -27.44 22.92 6.07
CA SER A 176 -27.86 22.10 4.92
C SER A 176 -28.27 23.00 3.74
N SER A 177 -27.37 23.20 2.78
CA SER A 177 -27.76 23.56 1.42
C SER A 177 -28.37 22.32 0.77
N GLN A 178 -29.64 22.42 0.36
CA GLN A 178 -30.33 21.40 -0.42
C GLN A 178 -29.52 21.06 -1.68
N VAL A 179 -28.95 19.87 -1.73
CA VAL A 179 -28.43 19.32 -2.99
C VAL A 179 -29.62 18.69 -3.70
N GLN A 180 -29.99 19.27 -4.85
CA GLN A 180 -30.97 18.68 -5.76
C GLN A 180 -30.47 17.30 -6.19
N GLN A 181 -31.29 16.28 -5.95
CA GLN A 181 -31.10 14.94 -6.47
C GLN A 181 -31.13 14.98 -8.00
N ALA A 182 -30.00 14.70 -8.64
CA ALA A 182 -29.98 14.35 -10.05
C ALA A 182 -30.57 12.94 -10.20
N ASN A 183 -31.76 12.85 -10.78
CA ASN A 183 -32.37 11.58 -11.19
C ASN A 183 -31.58 11.00 -12.37
N TRP A 184 -30.66 10.08 -12.09
CA TRP A 184 -30.09 9.19 -13.09
C TRP A 184 -30.85 7.86 -13.06
N SER A 185 -31.70 7.64 -14.07
CA SER A 185 -32.33 6.35 -14.32
C SER A 185 -31.46 5.53 -15.28
N LEU A 186 -31.06 4.33 -14.86
CA LEU A 186 -30.43 3.33 -15.73
C LEU A 186 -31.47 2.77 -16.72
N PRO A 187 -31.18 2.65 -18.02
CA PRO A 187 -32.00 1.87 -18.92
C PRO A 187 -31.93 0.39 -18.51
N ALA A 188 -33.08 -0.29 -18.47
CA ALA A 188 -33.15 -1.71 -18.18
C ALA A 188 -32.42 -2.50 -19.27
N THR A 189 -31.35 -3.21 -18.89
CA THR A 189 -30.68 -4.17 -19.78
C THR A 189 -31.37 -5.53 -19.67
N ASP A 190 -31.91 -5.99 -20.81
CA ASP A 190 -32.48 -7.30 -21.01
C ASP A 190 -31.43 -8.39 -20.72
N ARG A 191 -31.79 -9.36 -19.88
CA ARG A 191 -30.94 -10.50 -19.53
C ARG A 191 -31.15 -11.56 -20.61
N ASN A 192 -30.41 -11.51 -21.71
CA ASN A 192 -30.06 -12.70 -22.48
C ASN A 192 -28.92 -12.46 -23.48
N THR A 193 -27.97 -13.41 -23.46
CA THR A 193 -26.90 -13.68 -24.45
C THR A 193 -25.82 -12.60 -24.66
N VAL A 194 -24.65 -12.79 -24.05
CA VAL A 194 -23.38 -12.20 -24.51
C VAL A 194 -22.55 -13.33 -25.15
N GLU A 195 -22.58 -13.41 -26.48
CA GLU A 195 -21.57 -14.16 -27.25
C GLU A 195 -20.29 -13.32 -27.29
N LEU A 196 -19.21 -13.83 -26.70
CA LEU A 196 -17.88 -13.23 -26.79
C LEU A 196 -17.26 -13.56 -28.15
N LYS A 197 -17.25 -12.60 -29.08
CA LYS A 197 -16.38 -12.66 -30.26
C LYS A 197 -14.96 -12.22 -29.88
N PRO A 198 -13.91 -12.99 -30.23
CA PRO A 198 -12.53 -12.56 -30.01
C PRO A 198 -12.18 -11.37 -30.90
N PRO A 199 -11.30 -10.46 -30.44
CA PRO A 199 -10.96 -9.25 -31.18
C PRO A 199 -10.14 -9.59 -32.44
N VAL A 200 -10.58 -9.04 -33.57
CA VAL A 200 -9.84 -9.05 -34.83
C VAL A 200 -8.70 -8.04 -34.74
N MET A 201 -7.45 -8.51 -34.69
CA MET A 201 -6.28 -7.63 -34.77
C MET A 201 -6.04 -7.16 -36.21
N SER A 202 -5.97 -5.84 -36.40
CA SER A 202 -5.56 -5.22 -37.68
C SER A 202 -4.04 -5.36 -37.85
N PRO A 203 -3.53 -5.83 -38.99
CA PRO A 203 -2.10 -5.96 -39.22
C PRO A 203 -1.50 -4.60 -39.57
N ARG A 204 -0.88 -3.91 -38.60
CA ARG A 204 0.16 -2.92 -38.88
C ARG A 204 1.50 -3.44 -38.40
N LEU A 205 2.31 -3.77 -39.40
CA LEU A 205 3.70 -4.21 -39.33
C LEU A 205 4.55 -3.26 -38.46
N VAL A 206 5.20 -3.81 -37.44
CA VAL A 206 6.43 -3.25 -36.88
C VAL A 206 7.49 -4.33 -37.05
N GLN A 207 8.33 -4.17 -38.08
CA GLN A 207 9.55 -4.96 -38.20
C GLN A 207 10.56 -4.42 -37.19
N ILE A 208 10.97 -5.27 -36.25
CA ILE A 208 12.13 -5.02 -35.39
C ILE A 208 13.27 -5.85 -35.96
N GLU A 209 14.21 -5.19 -36.63
CA GLU A 209 15.48 -5.78 -37.05
C GLU A 209 16.29 -6.14 -35.81
N ARG A 210 16.71 -7.40 -35.74
CA ARG A 210 17.70 -7.88 -34.76
C ARG A 210 19.08 -7.35 -35.16
N ARG A 211 19.75 -6.67 -34.24
CA ARG A 211 21.21 -6.57 -34.17
C ARG A 211 21.66 -7.12 -32.83
#